data_AF-A0A645JG05-F1
#
_entry.id   AF-A0A645JG05-F1
#
_cell.length_a   1.000
_cell.length_b   1.000
_cell.length_c   1.000
_cell.angle_alpha   90.00
_cell.angle_beta   90.00
_cell.angle_gamma   90.00
#
_symmetry.space_group_name_H-M   'P 1'
#
loop_
_entity.id
_entity.type
_entity.pdbx_description
1 polymer ?
#
loop_
_entity_poly.entity_id
_entity_poly.type
_entity_poly.pdbx_seq_one_letter_code
_entity_poly.pdbx_strand_id
1 'polypeptide(L)' 'MVPIAVNLARYEAPEQRYCPAGVYEIVQVEGSPRLQINAQNCVHCKTCDIKDPTQNIDWVVPQGGEGPIYQGM' A
#
# COMPACT_ATOMS: atom_id res chain seq x y z
N MET A 1 -2.02 -1.66 15.60
CA MET A 1 -1.16 -1.27 14.46
C MET A 1 -1.82 -0.14 13.68
N VAL A 2 -1.05 0.83 13.18
CA VAL A 2 -1.55 2.04 12.50
C VAL A 2 -2.54 1.74 11.35
N PRO A 3 -2.30 0.75 10.46
CA PRO A 3 -3.22 0.46 9.36
C PRO A 3 -4.66 0.16 9.79
N ILE A 4 -4.84 -0.54 10.91
CA ILE A 4 -6.18 -0.90 11.40
C ILE A 4 -6.73 0.16 12.35
N ALA A 5 -5.92 0.59 13.32
CA ALA A 5 -6.36 1.47 14.40
C ALA A 5 -6.58 2.93 13.94
N VAL A 6 -5.94 3.34 12.85
CA VAL A 6 -6.02 4.72 12.33
C VAL A 6 -6.52 4.73 10.89
N ASN A 7 -5.81 4.11 9.95
CA ASN A 7 -6.14 4.23 8.53
C ASN A 7 -7.52 3.65 8.21
N LEU A 8 -7.78 2.40 8.61
CA LEU A 8 -9.09 1.78 8.44
C LEU A 8 -10.16 2.47 9.31
N ALA A 9 -9.92 2.62 10.61
CA ALA A 9 -10.92 3.11 11.54
C ALA A 9 -11.36 4.57 11.31
N ARG A 10 -10.48 5.44 10.80
CA ARG A 10 -10.74 6.89 10.64
C ARG A 10 -10.89 7.34 9.19
N TYR A 11 -10.22 6.66 8.26
CA TYR A 11 -10.12 7.09 6.86
C TYR A 11 -10.58 6.02 5.87
N GLU A 12 -11.14 4.91 6.35
CA GLU A 12 -11.57 3.76 5.53
C GLU A 12 -10.46 3.15 4.66
N ALA A 13 -9.24 3.07 5.21
CA ALA A 13 -8.06 2.49 4.55
C ALA A 13 -7.78 3.13 3.17
N PRO A 14 -7.43 4.44 3.16
CA PRO A 14 -7.21 5.20 1.92
C PRO A 14 -6.09 4.62 1.04
N GLU A 15 -5.17 3.85 1.61
CA GLU A 15 -4.13 3.11 0.90
C GLU A 15 -4.66 2.12 -0.14
N GLN A 16 -5.88 1.61 0.04
CA GLN A 16 -6.55 0.77 -0.95
C GLN A 16 -7.05 1.57 -2.16
N ARG A 17 -7.18 2.90 -2.02
CA ARG A 17 -7.79 3.79 -3.03
C ARG A 17 -6.74 4.61 -3.77
N TYR A 18 -5.77 5.20 -3.06
CA TYR A 18 -4.74 6.01 -3.71
C TYR A 18 -3.64 5.16 -4.37
N CYS A 19 -3.50 3.89 -3.98
CA CYS A 19 -2.50 3.01 -4.57
C CYS A 19 -2.97 2.60 -5.97
N PRO A 20 -2.25 2.97 -7.04
CA PRO A 20 -2.71 2.71 -8.41
C PRO A 20 -2.59 1.23 -8.82
N ALA A 21 -1.97 0.39 -7.99
CA ALA A 21 -1.62 -0.98 -8.34
C ALA A 21 -2.12 -2.03 -7.33
N GLY A 22 -3.00 -1.66 -6.40
CA GLY A 22 -3.58 -2.62 -5.45
C GLY A 22 -2.53 -3.32 -4.56
N VAL A 23 -1.50 -2.58 -4.14
CA VAL A 23 -0.45 -3.10 -3.24
C VAL A 23 -1.00 -3.34 -1.83
N TYR A 24 -1.96 -2.53 -1.38
CA TYR A 24 -2.50 -2.58 -0.02
C TYR A 24 -3.94 -3.08 -0.07
N GLU A 25 -4.25 -4.08 0.75
CA GLU A 25 -5.58 -4.68 0.84
C GLU A 25 -5.92 -5.00 2.29
N ILE A 26 -7.15 -4.68 2.72
CA ILE A 26 -7.66 -5.10 4.02
C ILE A 26 -8.38 -6.43 3.87
N VAL A 27 -7.78 -7.49 4.41
CA VAL A 27 -8.34 -8.85 4.42
C VAL A 27 -8.94 -9.18 5.78
N GLN A 28 -9.94 -10.06 5.82
CA GLN A 28 -10.49 -10.60 7.07
C GLN A 28 -9.77 -11.90 7.44
N VAL A 29 -9.15 -11.94 8.61
CA VAL A 29 -8.49 -13.12 9.15
C VAL A 29 -9.10 -13.42 10.52
N GLU A 30 -9.74 -14.59 10.66
CA GLU A 30 -10.40 -15.01 11.91
C GLU A 30 -11.40 -13.95 12.44
N GLY A 31 -12.11 -13.27 11.54
CA GLY A 31 -13.08 -12.23 11.87
C GLY A 31 -12.48 -10.87 12.25
N SER A 32 -11.17 -10.70 12.12
CA SER A 32 -10.47 -9.43 12.38
C SER A 32 -9.83 -8.89 11.09
N PRO A 33 -9.91 -7.57 10.84
CA PRO A 33 -9.26 -6.96 9.69
C PRO A 33 -7.73 -6.94 9.86
N ARG A 34 -7.02 -7.27 8.78
CA ARG A 34 -5.56 -7.24 8.70
C ARG A 34 -5.13 -6.58 7.39
N LEU A 35 -4.09 -5.77 7.43
CA LEU A 35 -3.45 -5.28 6.21
C LEU A 35 -2.63 -6.40 5.57
N GLN A 36 -2.89 -6.68 4.31
CA GLN A 36 -2.06 -7.49 3.42
C GLN A 36 -1.33 -6.57 2.44
N ILE A 37 -0.04 -6.83 2.21
CA ILE A 37 0.81 -6.06 1.30
C ILE A 37 1.24 -6.96 0.15
N ASN A 38 0.67 -6.72 -1.03
CA ASN A 38 0.98 -7.38 -2.30
C ASN A 38 2.10 -6.60 -3.02
N ALA A 39 3.30 -6.59 -2.41
CA ALA A 39 4.42 -5.74 -2.86
C ALA A 39 4.86 -6.00 -4.30
N GLN A 40 4.60 -7.21 -4.84
CA GLN A 40 4.91 -7.59 -6.22
C GLN A 40 4.17 -6.72 -7.25
N ASN A 41 3.05 -6.10 -6.87
CA ASN A 41 2.29 -5.21 -7.75
C ASN A 41 2.87 -3.79 -7.80
N CYS A 42 3.87 -3.45 -6.98
CA CYS A 42 4.31 -2.06 -6.84
C CYS A 42 4.86 -1.50 -8.16
N VAL A 43 4.34 -0.34 -8.58
CA VAL A 43 4.77 0.39 -9.78
C VAL A 43 5.71 1.56 -9.45
N HIS A 44 6.27 1.59 -8.24
CA HIS A 44 7.26 2.58 -7.80
C HIS A 44 6.83 4.06 -7.85
N CYS A 45 5.51 4.33 -7.89
CA CYS A 45 4.96 5.69 -8.00
C CYS A 45 5.14 6.57 -6.76
N LYS A 46 5.50 6.00 -5.60
CA LYS A 46 5.65 6.68 -4.30
C LYS A 46 4.38 7.30 -3.69
N THR A 47 3.20 7.13 -4.30
CA THR A 47 1.97 7.73 -3.76
C THR A 47 1.69 7.33 -2.30
N CYS A 48 1.96 6.08 -1.92
CA CYS A 48 1.75 5.59 -0.56
C CYS A 48 2.63 6.26 0.50
N ASP A 49 3.90 6.47 0.16
CA ASP A 49 4.88 7.19 0.98
C ASP A 49 4.42 8.64 1.23
N ILE A 50 3.88 9.30 0.20
CA ILE A 50 3.46 10.70 0.26
C ILE A 50 2.09 10.89 0.90
N LYS A 51 1.13 9.99 0.64
CA LYS A 51 -0.30 10.21 0.94
C LYS A 51 -0.79 9.51 2.19
N ASP A 52 0.02 8.67 2.84
CA ASP A 52 -0.39 8.06 4.11
C ASP A 52 -0.68 9.15 5.16
N PRO A 53 -1.90 9.19 5.76
CA PRO A 53 -2.30 10.26 6.68
C PRO A 53 -1.41 10.39 7.91
N THR A 54 -0.69 9.33 8.26
CA THR A 54 0.16 9.24 9.44
C THR A 54 1.66 9.18 9.12
N GLN A 55 2.02 9.22 7.84
CA GLN A 55 3.40 8.99 7.38
C GLN A 55 3.99 7.70 7.95
N ASN A 56 3.18 6.63 8.00
CA ASN A 56 3.57 5.33 8.56
C ASN A 56 4.19 4.37 7.52
N ILE A 57 4.14 4.72 6.23
CA ILE A 57 4.69 3.91 5.15
C ILE A 57 6.04 4.50 4.77
N ASP A 58 7.11 3.71 4.91
CA ASP A 58 8.45 4.02 4.41
C ASP A 58 8.69 3.22 3.13
N TRP A 59 8.74 3.90 1.98
CA TRP A 59 9.06 3.24 0.72
C TRP A 59 10.58 3.16 0.55
N VAL A 60 11.08 1.95 0.34
CA VAL A 60 12.49 1.70 0.03
C VAL A 60 12.62 1.03 -1.33
N VAL A 61 13.78 1.23 -1.97
CA VAL A 61 14.07 0.64 -3.29
C VAL A 61 14.12 -0.89 -3.15
N PRO A 62 13.36 -1.64 -3.96
CA PRO A 62 13.44 -3.10 -3.99
C PRO A 62 14.71 -3.57 -4.72
N GLN A 63 14.84 -4.88 -4.93
CA GLN A 63 16.00 -5.44 -5.66
C GLN A 63 16.02 -4.96 -7.11
N GLY A 64 17.23 -4.80 -7.67
CA GLY A 64 17.39 -4.35 -9.05
C GLY A 64 16.77 -5.33 -10.04
N GLY A 65 15.95 -4.82 -10.97
CA GLY A 65 15.19 -5.61 -11.94
C GLY A 65 13.75 -5.91 -11.54
N GLU A 66 13.34 -5.56 -10.31
CA GLU A 66 11.95 -5.58 -9.89
C GLU A 66 11.20 -4.28 -10.30
N GLY A 67 9.87 -4.38 -10.40
CA GLY A 67 8.99 -3.26 -10.72
C GLY A 67 8.51 -3.23 -12.17
N PRO A 68 7.91 -2.11 -12.60
CA PRO A 68 7.22 -2.02 -13.87
C PRO A 68 8.19 -1.96 -15.06
N ILE A 69 7.85 -2.69 -16.13
CA ILE A 69 8.51 -2.57 -17.44
C ILE A 69 7.64 -1.68 -18.32
N TYR A 70 8.00 -0.41 -18.40
CA TYR A 70 7.29 0.56 -19.24
C TYR A 70 7.78 0.46 -20.70
N GLN A 71 6.97 -0.12 -21.57
CA GLN A 71 7.20 -0.12 -23.02
C GLN A 71 6.33 0.97 -23.67
N GLY A 72 6.96 2.00 -24.24
CA GLY A 72 6.25 3.04 -24.99
C GLY A 72 5.34 3.96 -24.18
N MET A 73 5.54 4.06 -22.85
CA MET A 73 5.01 5.15 -22.02
C MET A 73 5.94 6.36 -22.04
#